data_AF-A0A271LN68-F1
#
_entry.id   AF-A0A271LN68-F1
#
_cell.length_a   1.000
_cell.length_b   1.000
_cell.length_c   1.000
_cell.angle_alpha   90.00
_cell.angle_beta   90.00
_cell.angle_gamma   90.00
#
_symmetry.space_group_name_H-M   'P 1'
#
loop_
_entity.id
_entity.type
_entity.pdbx_description
1 polymer ?
#
loop_
_entity_poly.entity_id
_entity_poly.type
_entity_poly.pdbx_seq_one_letter_code
_entity_poly.pdbx_strand_id
1 'polypeptide(L)'
;MTVRIEPDGRTKRLHGRAAWMMRELVKAGKRGVTTIELPAGVRVSHAVYLLRREGFIISMQREAHGGEFAGVHGRFRIETPCTIVNDGSAVAA
;
A
#
# COMPACT_ATOMS: atom_id res chain seq x y z
N MET A 1 -4.04 10.99 6.52
CA MET A 1 -4.26 9.74 7.27
C MET A 1 -3.13 9.57 8.26
N THR A 2 -3.42 9.15 9.49
CA THR A 2 -2.39 8.85 10.50
C THR A 2 -2.31 7.36 10.71
N VAL A 3 -1.08 6.83 10.68
CA VAL A 3 -0.74 5.44 10.91
C VAL A 3 0.04 5.35 12.20
N ARG A 4 -0.31 4.40 13.07
CA ARG A 4 0.47 4.02 14.24
C ARG A 4 1.29 2.78 13.91
N ILE A 5 2.59 2.85 14.14
CA ILE A 5 3.53 1.74 13.98
C ILE A 5 3.54 0.94 15.28
N GLU A 6 3.51 -0.38 15.19
CA GLU A 6 3.48 -1.28 16.33
C GLU A 6 4.83 -2.00 16.50
N PRO A 7 5.24 -2.37 17.73
CA PRO A 7 4.54 -2.14 19.01
C PRO A 7 4.89 -0.79 19.67
N ASP A 8 5.79 0.00 19.07
CA ASP A 8 6.32 1.21 19.73
C ASP A 8 5.34 2.40 19.79
N GLY A 9 4.21 2.33 19.08
CA GLY A 9 3.15 3.32 19.09
C GLY A 9 3.48 4.62 18.37
N ARG A 10 4.64 4.74 17.71
CA ARG A 10 5.02 5.95 16.96
C ARG A 10 4.03 6.19 15.84
N THR A 11 3.69 7.45 15.61
CA THR A 11 2.74 7.81 14.55
C THR A 11 3.43 8.45 13.36
N LYS A 12 2.94 8.15 12.16
CA LYS A 12 3.29 8.85 10.92
C LYS A 12 2.06 9.36 10.21
N ARG A 13 2.14 10.61 9.78
CA ARG A 13 1.11 11.24 8.95
C ARG A 13 1.44 11.02 7.48
N LEU A 14 0.51 10.40 6.77
CA LEU A 14 0.61 10.13 5.34
C LEU A 14 -0.38 10.97 4.54
N HIS A 15 0.00 11.28 3.31
CA HIS A 15 -0.73 12.14 2.38
C HIS A 15 -0.86 11.51 0.99
N GLY A 16 -1.88 11.94 0.24
CA GLY A 16 -2.09 11.61 -1.17
C GLY A 16 -1.93 10.11 -1.46
N ARG A 17 -1.10 9.80 -2.47
CA ARG A 17 -0.86 8.42 -2.95
C ARG A 17 -0.28 7.49 -1.89
N ALA A 18 0.57 8.00 -0.99
CA ALA A 18 1.12 7.18 0.09
C ALA A 18 0.02 6.76 1.09
N ALA A 19 -0.83 7.70 1.50
CA ALA A 19 -1.95 7.40 2.38
C ALA A 19 -2.91 6.39 1.77
N TRP A 20 -3.29 6.60 0.50
CA TRP A 20 -4.16 5.69 -0.22
C TRP A 20 -3.56 4.27 -0.31
N MET A 21 -2.31 4.14 -0.72
CA MET A 21 -1.65 2.83 -0.85
C MET A 21 -1.52 2.11 0.49
N MET A 22 -1.22 2.84 1.57
CA MET A 22 -1.17 2.26 2.90
C MET A 22 -2.52 1.69 3.32
N ARG A 23 -3.63 2.37 3.01
CA ARG A 23 -4.97 1.85 3.27
C ARG A 23 -5.22 0.52 2.54
N GLU A 24 -4.89 0.46 1.25
CA GLU A 24 -5.05 -0.77 0.47
C GLU A 24 -4.18 -1.92 1.01
N LEU A 25 -2.93 -1.64 1.39
CA LEU A 25 -2.04 -2.66 1.98
C LEU A 25 -2.53 -3.17 3.33
N VAL A 26 -2.93 -2.26 4.24
CA VAL A 26 -3.48 -2.64 5.55
C VAL A 26 -4.77 -3.43 5.39
N LYS A 27 -5.66 -3.01 4.49
CA LYS A 27 -6.92 -3.72 4.18
C LYS A 27 -6.68 -5.11 3.60
N ALA A 28 -5.68 -5.26 2.72
CA ALA A 28 -5.33 -6.56 2.14
C ALA A 28 -4.56 -7.47 3.11
N GLY A 29 -3.91 -6.90 4.13
CA GLY A 29 -3.11 -7.62 5.11
C GLY A 29 -2.03 -8.49 4.45
N LYS A 30 -1.88 -9.72 4.95
CA LYS A 30 -0.87 -10.68 4.47
C LYS A 30 -1.05 -11.09 3.00
N ARG A 31 -2.26 -10.97 2.44
CA ARG A 31 -2.49 -11.25 1.02
C ARG A 31 -1.72 -10.25 0.16
N GLY A 32 -1.66 -8.99 0.59
CA GLY A 32 -1.10 -7.90 -0.19
C GLY A 32 -1.94 -7.56 -1.41
N VAL A 33 -1.42 -6.64 -2.21
CA VAL A 33 -2.10 -6.13 -3.42
C VAL A 33 -1.19 -6.28 -4.62
N THR A 34 -1.80 -6.48 -5.78
CA THR A 34 -1.13 -6.44 -7.08
C THR A 34 -1.76 -5.38 -7.98
N THR A 35 -1.00 -4.85 -8.94
CA THR A 35 -1.46 -3.83 -9.89
C THR A 35 -2.76 -4.18 -10.60
N ILE A 36 -3.01 -5.46 -10.89
CA ILE A 36 -4.24 -5.91 -11.58
C ILE A 36 -5.49 -5.77 -10.68
N GLU A 37 -5.32 -5.86 -9.37
CA GLU A 37 -6.42 -5.75 -8.39
C GLU A 37 -6.76 -4.29 -8.04
N LEU A 38 -6.00 -3.32 -8.56
CA LEU A 38 -6.09 -1.91 -8.21
C LEU A 38 -6.62 -1.08 -9.40
N PRO A 39 -7.17 0.12 -9.17
CA PRO A 39 -7.66 0.97 -10.25
C PRO A 39 -6.60 1.25 -11.33
N ALA A 40 -7.04 1.25 -12.59
CA ALA A 40 -6.18 1.57 -13.73
C ALA A 40 -5.57 2.99 -13.59
N GLY A 41 -4.34 3.16 -14.07
CA GLY A 41 -3.61 4.44 -14.03
C GLY A 41 -2.94 4.76 -12.69
N VAL A 42 -3.17 3.97 -11.64
CA VAL A 42 -2.44 4.11 -10.37
C VAL A 42 -0.98 3.68 -10.57
N ARG A 43 -0.05 4.58 -10.25
CA ARG A 43 1.39 4.26 -10.21
C ARG A 43 1.76 3.54 -8.92
N VAL A 44 1.43 2.24 -8.85
CA VAL A 44 1.62 1.40 -7.64
C VAL A 44 3.07 1.45 -7.15
N SER A 45 4.05 1.23 -8.03
CA SER A 45 5.47 1.25 -7.67
C SER A 45 5.91 2.59 -7.06
N HIS A 46 5.36 3.70 -7.54
CA HIS A 46 5.65 5.02 -6.98
C HIS A 46 5.01 5.21 -5.60
N ALA A 47 3.77 4.74 -5.40
CA ALA A 47 3.13 4.81 -4.08
C ALA A 47 3.86 3.94 -3.05
N VAL A 48 4.29 2.74 -3.43
CA VAL A 48 5.16 1.86 -2.62
C VAL A 48 6.50 2.54 -2.31
N TYR A 49 7.12 3.18 -3.30
CA TYR A 49 8.35 3.96 -3.10
C TYR A 49 8.18 5.06 -2.06
N LEU A 50 7.07 5.82 -2.10
CA LEU A 50 6.79 6.85 -1.10
C LEU A 50 6.66 6.26 0.30
N LEU A 51 5.99 5.12 0.45
CA LEU A 51 5.88 4.45 1.76
C LEU A 51 7.22 3.95 2.28
N ARG A 52 8.08 3.42 1.40
CA ARG A 52 9.45 3.03 1.76
C ARG A 52 10.29 4.23 2.20
N ARG A 53 10.13 5.39 1.55
CA ARG A 53 10.77 6.65 1.98
C ARG A 53 10.31 7.11 3.37
N GLU A 54 9.07 6.81 3.72
CA GLU A 54 8.54 7.05 5.06
C GLU A 54 9.01 6.02 6.09
N GLY A 55 9.81 5.02 5.70
CA GLY A 55 10.41 4.03 6.59
C GLY A 55 9.56 2.77 6.78
N PHE A 56 8.47 2.60 6.02
CA PHE A 56 7.71 1.34 6.04
C PHE A 56 8.41 0.26 5.22
N ILE A 57 8.48 -0.94 5.77
CA ILE A 57 8.97 -2.13 5.09
C ILE A 57 7.82 -2.72 4.28
N ILE A 58 8.00 -2.75 2.96
CA ILE A 58 7.06 -3.34 2.02
C ILE A 58 7.79 -4.38 1.18
N SER A 59 7.39 -5.64 1.30
CA SER A 59 7.92 -6.71 0.46
C SER A 59 7.28 -6.69 -0.93
N MET A 60 7.95 -7.32 -1.88
CA MET A 60 7.46 -7.50 -3.24
C MET A 60 7.78 -8.93 -3.68
N GLN A 61 6.76 -9.67 -4.07
CA GLN A 61 6.91 -10.95 -4.75
C GLN A 61 6.53 -10.76 -6.23
N ARG A 62 7.29 -11.38 -7.14
CA ARG A 62 6.93 -11.41 -8.56
C ARG A 62 5.81 -12.43 -8.78
N GLU A 63 4.78 -12.03 -9.50
CA GLU A 63 3.63 -12.86 -9.85
C GLU A 63 3.39 -12.77 -11.35
N ALA A 64 3.28 -13.93 -11.99
CA ALA A 64 2.94 -14.03 -13.40
C ALA A 64 1.43 -14.13 -13.56
N HIS A 65 0.90 -13.56 -14.64
CA HIS A 65 -0.48 -13.77 -15.06
C HIS A 65 -0.55 -14.10 -16.55
N GLY A 66 -1.55 -14.90 -16.93
CA GLY A 66 -1.83 -15.27 -18.31
C GLY A 66 -2.83 -14.32 -18.98
N GLY A 67 -3.41 -14.79 -20.09
CA GLY A 67 -4.35 -14.06 -20.93
C GLY A 67 -3.69 -13.41 -22.15
N GLU A 68 -4.48 -12.67 -22.93
CA GLU A 68 -4.03 -11.97 -24.15
C GLU A 68 -2.88 -10.98 -23.88
N PHE A 69 -2.85 -10.42 -22.67
CA PHE A 69 -1.82 -9.50 -22.19
C PHE A 69 -1.01 -10.13 -21.06
N ALA A 70 -0.45 -11.32 -21.27
CA ALA A 70 0.34 -12.02 -20.25
C ALA A 70 1.59 -11.22 -19.82
N GLY A 71 1.98 -11.36 -18.55
CA GLY A 71 3.10 -10.62 -18.00
C GLY A 71 3.47 -10.99 -16.56
N VAL A 72 4.45 -10.28 -16.01
CA VAL A 72 4.92 -10.44 -14.62
C VAL A 72 4.88 -9.10 -13.90
N HIS A 73 4.25 -9.06 -12.73
CA HIS A 73 4.10 -7.86 -11.92
C HIS A 73 4.41 -8.14 -10.45
N GLY A 74 4.41 -7.09 -9.62
CA GLY A 74 4.66 -7.21 -8.19
C GLY A 74 3.38 -7.37 -7.38
N ARG A 75 3.37 -8.35 -6.46
CA ARG A 75 2.48 -8.36 -5.31
C ARG A 75 3.19 -7.75 -4.11
N PHE A 76 2.62 -6.68 -3.56
CA PHE A 76 3.19 -5.90 -2.48
C PHE A 76 2.48 -6.17 -1.17
N ARG A 77 3.23 -6.34 -0.07
CA ARG A 77 2.69 -6.56 1.28
C ARG A 77 3.35 -5.60 2.24
N ILE A 78 2.57 -5.03 3.15
CA ILE A 78 3.10 -4.26 4.28
C ILE A 78 3.64 -5.25 5.31
N GLU A 79 4.93 -5.17 5.60
CA GLU A 79 5.60 -6.02 6.60
C GLU A 79 5.74 -5.30 7.93
N THR A 80 5.84 -3.96 7.91
CA THR A 80 5.81 -3.15 9.13
C THR A 80 4.46 -3.29 9.83
N PRO A 81 4.41 -3.83 11.06
CA PRO A 81 3.19 -3.90 11.83
C PRO A 81 2.67 -2.48 12.09
N CYS A 82 1.44 -2.20 11.67
CA CYS A 82 0.85 -0.89 11.85
C CYS A 82 -0.69 -0.91 11.80
N THR A 83 -1.31 0.10 12.39
CA THR A 83 -2.75 0.32 12.39
C THR A 83 -3.08 1.74 11.94
N ILE A 84 -4.21 1.93 11.26
CA ILE A 84 -4.69 3.26 10.86
C ILE A 84 -5.53 3.82 12.02
N VAL A 85 -5.14 4.98 12.55
CA VAL A 85 -5.74 5.57 13.77
C VAL A 85 -6.57 6.81 13.53
N ASN A 86 -6.35 7.50 12.41
CA ASN A 86 -7.21 8.60 11.97
C ASN A 86 -7.27 8.61 10.45
N ASP A 87 -8.45 8.29 9.95
CA ASP A 87 -8.74 8.17 8.54
C ASP A 87 -9.69 9.29 8.09
N GLY A 88 -9.23 10.53 8.25
CA GLY A 88 -9.95 11.73 7.80
C GLY A 88 -10.08 11.85 6.28
N SER A 89 -10.55 10.80 5.60
CA SER A 89 -11.02 10.93 4.22
C SER A 89 -12.42 11.53 4.23
N ALA A 90 -12.49 12.85 4.15
CA ALA A 90 -13.60 13.48 3.45
C ALA A 90 -13.48 13.04 1.99
N VAL A 91 -14.39 12.16 1.56
CA VAL A 91 -14.61 11.89 0.15
C VAL A 91 -15.29 13.15 -0.39
N ALA A 92 -14.63 13.88 -1.29
CA ALA A 92 -15.31 14.92 -2.05
C ALA A 92 -16.34 14.24 -2.96
N ALA A 93 -17.59 14.68 -2.83
CA ALA A 93 -18.74 14.26 -3.62
C ALA A 93 -18.60 14.67 -5.09
#